data_AF-A0A1H1IMT1-F1
#
_entry.id   AF-A0A1H1IMT1-F1
#
_cell.length_a   1.000
_cell.length_b   1.000
_cell.length_c   1.000
_cell.angle_alpha   90.00
_cell.angle_beta   90.00
_cell.angle_gamma   90.00
#
_symmetry.space_group_name_H-M   'P 1'
#
loop_
_entity.id
_entity.type
_entity.pdbx_description
1 polymer ?
#
loop_
_entity_poly.entity_id
_entity_poly.type
_entity_poly.pdbx_seq_one_letter_code
_entity_poly.pdbx_strand_id
1 'polypeptide(L)'
;MGRLGTLLLKGIGVFVLAFIVLSVIATIVGIAFSIVATIFSILVTVVVLGLFALAVLGLVSLLRSESSAGRTSDVDVPSSDRSRKDPQSRLRDQYVAGELSEAEFERELDRMLERDDTADRSGIDRSRDLDRTKR
;
A
#
# COMPACT_ATOMS: atom_id res chain seq x y z
N MET A 1 -32.60 34.61 56.17
CA MET A 1 -31.41 34.21 55.37
C MET A 1 -31.63 32.98 54.47
N GLY A 2 -32.85 32.46 54.27
CA GLY A 2 -33.08 31.19 53.54
C GLY A 2 -33.28 31.30 52.01
N ARG A 3 -33.64 32.47 51.47
CA ARG A 3 -33.97 32.63 50.04
C ARG A 3 -32.73 32.68 49.13
N LEU A 4 -31.62 33.21 49.64
CA LEU A 4 -30.34 33.25 48.92
C LEU A 4 -29.75 31.85 48.74
N GLY A 5 -29.82 30.99 49.77
CA GLY A 5 -29.32 29.61 49.69
C GLY A 5 -30.10 28.72 48.73
N THR A 6 -31.42 28.89 48.64
CA THR A 6 -32.26 28.14 47.70
C THR A 6 -32.08 28.60 46.25
N LEU A 7 -31.84 29.89 46.01
CA LEU A 7 -31.49 30.43 44.70
C LEU A 7 -30.11 29.94 44.24
N LEU A 8 -29.09 29.95 45.12
CA LEU A 8 -27.77 29.40 44.80
C LEU A 8 -27.84 27.90 44.50
N LEU A 9 -28.54 27.12 45.32
CA LEU A 9 -28.64 25.68 45.13
C LEU A 9 -29.35 25.32 43.81
N LYS A 10 -30.41 26.06 43.46
CA LYS A 10 -31.14 25.87 42.20
C LYS A 10 -30.32 26.33 40.99
N GLY A 11 -29.57 27.42 41.13
CA GLY A 11 -28.63 27.91 40.12
C GLY A 11 -27.52 26.90 39.84
N ILE A 12 -26.89 26.35 40.88
CA ILE A 12 -25.89 25.30 40.77
C ILE A 12 -26.49 24.05 40.13
N GLY A 13 -27.70 23.63 40.52
CA GLY A 13 -28.38 22.48 39.92
C GLY A 13 -28.63 22.65 38.42
N VAL A 14 -29.11 23.82 37.98
CA VAL A 14 -29.30 24.13 36.55
C VAL A 14 -27.96 24.17 35.82
N PHE A 15 -26.93 24.75 36.43
CA PHE A 15 -25.60 24.81 35.84
C PHE A 15 -24.98 23.43 35.65
N VAL A 16 -25.08 22.56 36.66
CA VAL A 16 -24.60 21.17 36.57
C VAL A 16 -25.36 20.41 35.50
N LEU A 17 -26.69 20.56 35.42
CA LEU A 17 -27.48 19.94 34.37
C LEU A 17 -27.07 20.43 32.97
N ALA A 18 -26.89 21.74 32.80
CA ALA A 18 -26.42 22.32 31.55
C ALA A 18 -25.02 21.82 31.18
N PHE A 19 -24.13 21.67 32.17
CA PHE A 19 -22.79 21.15 31.97
C PHE A 19 -22.80 19.68 31.54
N ILE A 20 -23.66 18.85 32.15
CA ILE A 20 -23.84 17.45 31.76
C ILE A 20 -24.34 17.37 30.31
N VAL A 21 -25.37 18.14 29.96
CA VAL A 21 -25.91 18.17 28.59
C VAL A 21 -24.84 18.61 27.60
N LEU A 22 -24.10 19.68 27.91
CA LEU A 22 -23.01 20.18 27.08
C LEU A 22 -21.90 19.13 26.92
N SER A 23 -21.54 18.44 28.00
CA SER A 23 -20.54 17.37 27.98
C SER A 23 -20.97 16.23 27.06
N VAL A 24 -22.24 15.81 27.11
CA VAL A 24 -22.77 14.77 26.21
C VAL A 24 -22.69 15.23 24.75
N ILE A 25 -23.11 16.46 24.45
CA ILE A 25 -23.03 17.02 23.09
C ILE A 25 -21.57 17.07 22.61
N ALA A 26 -20.67 17.59 23.46
CA ALA A 26 -19.24 17.66 23.15
C ALA A 26 -18.63 16.28 22.90
N THR A 27 -19.07 15.25 23.64
CA THR A 27 -18.61 13.87 23.45
C THR A 27 -19.06 13.32 22.10
N ILE A 28 -20.32 13.54 21.72
CA ILE A 28 -20.85 13.10 20.42
C ILE A 28 -20.12 13.79 19.27
N VAL A 29 -19.94 15.12 19.36
CA VAL A 29 -19.18 15.89 18.37
C VAL A 29 -17.72 15.43 18.32
N GLY A 30 -17.12 15.16 19.48
CA GLY A 30 -15.74 14.65 19.59
C GLY A 30 -15.57 13.30 18.91
N ILE A 31 -16.53 12.38 19.07
CA ILE A 31 -16.51 11.07 18.39
C ILE A 31 -16.62 11.26 16.88
N ALA A 32 -17.56 12.07 16.41
CA ALA A 32 -17.71 12.35 14.99
C ALA A 32 -16.43 12.97 14.39
N PHE A 33 -15.84 13.95 15.09
CA PHE A 33 -14.59 14.57 14.69
C PHE A 33 -13.42 13.59 14.71
N SER A 34 -13.36 12.68 15.68
CA SER A 34 -12.33 11.63 15.77
C SER A 34 -12.34 10.70 14.56
N ILE A 35 -13.52 10.32 14.07
CA ILE A 35 -13.65 9.50 12.86
C ILE A 35 -13.08 10.25 11.65
N VAL A 36 -13.48 11.51 11.47
CA VAL A 36 -12.98 12.36 10.38
C VAL A 36 -11.47 12.54 10.47
N ALA A 37 -10.95 12.83 11.66
CA ALA A 37 -9.52 12.99 11.92
C ALA A 37 -8.74 11.70 11.64
N THR A 38 -9.31 10.54 11.97
CA THR A 38 -8.69 9.24 11.69
C THR A 38 -8.59 8.98 10.20
N ILE A 39 -9.67 9.21 9.45
CA ILE A 39 -9.69 9.06 7.98
C ILE A 39 -8.66 10.01 7.36
N PHE A 40 -8.64 11.28 7.80
CA PHE A 40 -7.69 12.26 7.33
C PHE A 40 -6.24 11.85 7.65
N SER A 41 -5.98 11.34 8.85
CA SER A 41 -4.65 10.85 9.25
C SER A 41 -4.20 9.68 8.38
N ILE A 42 -5.09 8.71 8.08
CA ILE A 42 -4.79 7.61 7.17
C ILE A 42 -4.45 8.15 5.78
N LEU A 43 -5.26 9.07 5.24
CA LEU A 43 -5.04 9.66 3.92
C LEU A 43 -3.69 10.37 3.85
N VAL A 44 -3.38 11.21 4.83
CA VAL A 44 -2.08 11.89 4.93
C VAL A 44 -0.94 10.89 5.01
N THR A 45 -1.09 9.84 5.81
CA THR A 45 -0.07 8.78 5.94
C THR A 45 0.19 8.09 4.60
N VAL A 46 -0.86 7.74 3.85
CA VAL A 46 -0.73 7.14 2.52
C VAL A 46 -0.04 8.09 1.55
N VAL A 47 -0.41 9.37 1.54
CA VAL A 47 0.23 10.39 0.69
C VAL A 47 1.71 10.53 1.02
N VAL A 48 2.06 10.66 2.31
CA VAL A 48 3.45 10.77 2.76
C VAL A 48 4.24 9.53 2.40
N LEU A 49 3.68 8.33 2.60
CA LEU A 49 4.34 7.09 2.26
C LEU A 49 4.54 6.92 0.75
N GLY A 50 3.55 7.35 -0.06
CA GLY A 50 3.66 7.40 -1.51
C GLY A 50 4.75 8.36 -2.00
N LEU A 51 4.82 9.57 -1.42
CA LEU A 51 5.89 10.52 -1.71
C LEU A 51 7.26 9.99 -1.28
N PHE A 52 7.33 9.33 -0.12
CA PHE A 52 8.56 8.71 0.36
C PHE A 52 9.01 7.58 -0.58
N ALA A 53 8.09 6.72 -1.01
CA ALA A 53 8.38 5.67 -1.99
C ALA A 53 8.87 6.24 -3.31
N LEU A 54 8.24 7.33 -3.80
CA LEU A 54 8.66 8.02 -5.01
C LEU A 54 10.04 8.67 -4.86
N ALA A 55 10.33 9.27 -3.70
CA ALA A 55 11.63 9.84 -3.39
C ALA A 55 12.72 8.76 -3.33
N VAL A 56 12.45 7.62 -2.69
CA VAL A 56 13.35 6.48 -2.64
C VAL A 56 13.58 5.92 -4.05
N LEU A 57 12.53 5.75 -4.85
CA LEU A 57 12.65 5.25 -6.22
C LEU A 57 13.43 6.23 -7.11
N GLY A 58 13.18 7.54 -6.95
CA GLY A 58 13.94 8.58 -7.62
C GLY A 58 15.42 8.55 -7.24
N LEU A 59 15.72 8.40 -5.95
CA LEU A 59 17.08 8.29 -5.46
C LEU A 59 17.77 7.02 -6.01
N VAL A 60 17.10 5.86 -5.95
CA VAL A 60 17.60 4.61 -6.55
C VAL A 60 17.81 4.76 -8.06
N SER A 61 16.92 5.47 -8.75
CA SER A 61 17.04 5.74 -10.18
C SER A 61 18.24 6.64 -10.49
N LEU A 62 18.51 7.65 -9.66
CA LEU A 62 19.69 8.52 -9.80
C LEU A 62 20.99 7.73 -9.55
N LEU A 63 21.05 6.92 -8.49
CA LEU A 63 22.19 6.05 -8.21
C LEU A 63 22.40 5.02 -9.34
N ARG A 64 21.33 4.46 -9.92
CA ARG A 64 21.41 3.61 -11.12
C ARG A 64 21.83 4.39 -12.36
N SER A 65 21.39 5.64 -12.51
CA SER A 65 21.73 6.47 -13.66
C SER A 65 23.20 6.86 -13.67
N GLU A 66 23.84 7.09 -12.52
CA GLU A 66 25.31 7.22 -12.45
C GLU A 66 26.02 5.94 -12.87
N SER A 67 25.48 4.75 -12.54
CA SER A 67 26.01 3.48 -13.06
C SER A 67 25.66 3.20 -14.53
N SER A 68 24.71 3.94 -15.10
CA SER A 68 24.14 3.73 -16.44
C SER A 68 24.29 4.93 -17.37
N ALA A 69 25.23 5.86 -17.08
CA ALA A 69 25.52 7.08 -17.83
C ALA A 69 26.09 6.83 -19.25
N GLY A 70 25.62 5.79 -19.92
CA GLY A 70 25.85 5.47 -21.33
C GLY A 70 24.57 5.20 -22.13
N ARG A 71 23.36 5.48 -21.64
CA ARG A 71 22.16 5.37 -22.49
C ARG A 71 21.02 6.32 -22.11
N THR A 72 21.15 7.53 -22.66
CA THR A 72 20.12 8.39 -23.28
C THR A 72 18.72 8.44 -22.65
N SER A 73 18.41 9.66 -22.20
CA SER A 73 17.12 10.36 -22.25
C SER A 73 16.00 9.68 -23.05
N ASP A 74 14.85 9.48 -22.42
CA ASP A 74 13.60 9.97 -22.98
C ASP A 74 12.56 10.21 -21.88
N VAL A 75 11.90 11.35 -21.99
CA VAL A 75 10.76 11.77 -21.16
C VAL A 75 9.53 11.14 -21.76
N ASP A 76 8.81 10.27 -21.03
CA ASP A 76 7.41 10.03 -21.33
C ASP A 76 6.65 9.49 -20.10
N VAL A 77 5.61 10.22 -19.69
CA VAL A 77 4.46 9.71 -18.94
C VAL A 77 3.28 10.22 -19.76
N PRO A 78 2.45 9.37 -20.39
CA PRO A 78 1.72 8.32 -19.70
C PRO A 78 1.42 7.08 -20.56
N SER A 79 1.79 5.88 -20.12
CA SER A 79 1.00 4.66 -20.39
C SER A 79 1.77 3.42 -19.98
N SER A 80 1.08 2.57 -19.22
CA SER A 80 1.22 1.13 -19.25
C SER A 80 2.64 0.60 -19.03
N ASP A 81 2.85 0.04 -17.84
CA ASP A 81 3.82 -1.03 -17.58
C ASP A 81 3.56 -2.23 -18.52
N ARG A 82 3.88 -2.05 -19.80
CA ARG A 82 3.95 -3.06 -20.87
C ARG A 82 5.37 -3.56 -21.07
N SER A 83 6.33 -3.04 -20.32
CA SER A 83 7.69 -3.57 -20.34
C SER A 83 7.92 -4.32 -19.04
N ARG A 84 7.72 -5.65 -19.12
CA ARG A 84 8.03 -6.65 -18.08
C ARG A 84 6.96 -6.95 -17.02
N LYS A 85 5.67 -6.96 -17.37
CA LYS A 85 4.72 -7.80 -16.63
C LYS A 85 5.18 -9.26 -16.75
N ASP A 86 5.55 -9.85 -15.62
CA ASP A 86 5.79 -11.28 -15.50
C ASP A 86 4.68 -12.05 -16.21
N PRO A 87 4.99 -13.16 -16.90
CA PRO A 87 3.98 -13.99 -17.56
C PRO A 87 2.80 -14.31 -16.63
N GLN A 88 3.09 -14.52 -15.35
CA GLN A 88 2.14 -14.74 -14.27
C GLN A 88 1.19 -13.55 -14.03
N SER A 89 1.70 -12.33 -14.10
CA SER A 89 0.90 -11.11 -13.90
C SER A 89 -0.12 -10.92 -15.04
N ARG A 90 0.20 -11.35 -16.26
CA ARG A 90 -0.74 -11.29 -17.39
C ARG A 90 -1.86 -12.32 -17.26
N LEU A 91 -1.55 -13.52 -16.78
CA LEU A 91 -2.54 -14.56 -16.51
C LEU A 91 -3.54 -14.10 -15.44
N ARG A 92 -3.05 -13.46 -14.38
CA ARG A 92 -3.88 -12.93 -13.29
C ARG A 92 -4.82 -11.83 -13.75
N ASP A 93 -4.35 -10.94 -14.63
CA ASP A 93 -5.19 -9.89 -15.20
C ASP A 93 -6.35 -10.47 -16.02
N GLN A 94 -6.12 -11.56 -16.78
CA GLN A 94 -7.14 -12.24 -17.60
C GLN A 94 -8.18 -13.00 -16.76
N TYR A 95 -7.77 -13.62 -15.65
CA TYR A 95 -8.68 -14.24 -14.70
C TYR A 95 -9.59 -13.20 -14.02
N VAL A 96 -9.03 -12.08 -13.56
CA VAL A 96 -9.80 -10.99 -12.93
C VAL A 96 -10.74 -10.31 -13.93
N ALA A 97 -10.35 -10.24 -15.21
CA ALA A 97 -11.21 -9.76 -16.29
C ALA A 97 -12.34 -10.74 -16.65
N GLY A 98 -12.33 -11.97 -16.12
CA GLY A 98 -13.31 -13.02 -16.44
C GLY A 98 -13.12 -13.64 -17.82
N GLU A 99 -11.99 -13.38 -18.49
CA GLU A 99 -11.64 -13.94 -19.79
C GLU A 99 -11.08 -15.37 -19.67
N LEU A 100 -10.67 -15.77 -18.45
CA LEU A 100 -10.14 -17.09 -18.15
C LEU A 100 -10.93 -17.70 -16.97
N SER A 101 -11.39 -18.94 -17.12
CA SER A 101 -12.03 -19.64 -16.00
C SER A 101 -10.99 -20.10 -14.97
N GLU A 102 -11.43 -20.28 -13.71
CA GLU A 102 -10.56 -20.76 -12.62
C GLU A 102 -9.78 -22.03 -13.01
N ALA A 103 -10.46 -23.02 -13.59
CA ALA A 103 -9.84 -24.29 -13.98
C ALA A 103 -8.81 -24.15 -15.11
N GLU A 104 -8.91 -23.11 -15.93
CA GLU A 104 -7.92 -22.82 -16.98
C GLU A 104 -6.74 -22.01 -16.42
N PHE A 105 -7.01 -21.10 -15.49
CA PHE A 105 -5.98 -20.37 -14.76
C PHE A 105 -5.06 -21.32 -13.99
N GLU A 106 -5.63 -22.24 -13.20
CA GLU A 106 -4.84 -23.20 -12.41
C GLU A 106 -3.97 -24.10 -13.29
N ARG A 107 -4.50 -24.61 -14.42
CA ARG A 107 -3.76 -25.48 -15.34
C ARG A 107 -2.59 -24.77 -16.02
N GLU A 108 -2.77 -23.50 -16.38
CA GLU A 108 -1.72 -22.74 -17.05
C GLU A 108 -0.68 -22.20 -16.05
N LEU A 109 -1.11 -21.87 -14.82
CA LEU A 109 -0.21 -21.51 -13.73
C LEU A 109 0.72 -22.67 -13.35
N ASP A 110 0.17 -23.88 -13.18
CA ASP A 110 0.93 -25.09 -12.84
C ASP A 110 2.00 -25.41 -13.90
N ARG A 111 1.64 -25.29 -15.18
CA ARG A 111 2.55 -25.47 -16.31
C ARG A 111 3.69 -24.45 -16.34
N MET A 112 3.43 -23.20 -15.93
CA MET A 112 4.47 -22.17 -15.86
C MET A 112 5.45 -22.44 -14.72
N LEU A 113 4.95 -22.86 -13.55
CA LEU A 113 5.79 -23.19 -12.39
C LEU A 113 6.72 -24.39 -12.66
N GLU A 114 6.21 -25.46 -13.29
CA GLU A 114 7.02 -26.63 -13.64
C GLU A 114 8.20 -26.31 -14.59
N ARG A 115 8.02 -25.33 -15.48
CA ARG A 115 9.08 -24.87 -16.40
C ARG A 115 10.16 -24.06 -15.70
N ASP A 116 9.78 -23.19 -14.77
CA ASP A 116 10.73 -22.38 -13.99
C ASP A 116 11.58 -23.29 -13.07
N ASP A 117 10.97 -24.28 -12.43
CA ASP A 117 11.68 -25.27 -11.60
C ASP A 117 12.66 -26.13 -12.41
N THR A 118 12.29 -26.50 -13.65
CA THR A 118 13.16 -27.28 -14.55
C THR A 118 14.32 -26.44 -15.07
N ALA A 119 14.10 -25.15 -15.34
CA ALA A 119 15.14 -24.23 -15.76
C ALA A 119 16.21 -24.05 -14.66
N ASP A 120 15.80 -23.93 -13.40
CA ASP A 120 16.70 -23.79 -12.25
C ASP A 120 17.55 -25.05 -12.02
N ARG A 121 16.96 -26.25 -12.13
CA ARG A 121 17.73 -27.52 -12.06
C ARG A 121 18.72 -27.70 -13.21
N SER A 122 18.38 -27.29 -14.43
CA SER A 122 19.25 -27.47 -15.61
C SER A 122 20.52 -26.60 -15.62
N GLY A 123 20.57 -25.58 -14.76
CA GLY A 123 21.75 -24.70 -14.60
C GLY A 123 22.85 -25.29 -13.71
N ILE A 124 22.52 -26.25 -12.84
CA ILE A 124 23.46 -26.78 -11.84
C ILE A 124 24.37 -27.87 -12.42
N ASP A 125 23.90 -28.68 -13.38
CA ASP A 125 24.69 -29.77 -13.96
C ASP A 125 25.75 -29.31 -14.98
N ARG A 126 25.58 -28.14 -15.61
CA ARG A 126 26.53 -27.63 -16.63
C ARG A 126 27.85 -27.11 -16.06
N SER A 127 27.94 -26.94 -14.74
CA SER A 127 29.12 -26.34 -14.09
C SER A 127 30.21 -27.35 -13.71
N ARG A 128 29.97 -28.66 -13.77
CA ARG A 128 30.93 -29.69 -13.32
C ARG A 128 31.86 -30.25 -14.41
N ASP A 129 31.57 -30.02 -15.70
CA ASP A 129 32.34 -30.63 -16.80
C ASP A 129 33.46 -29.76 -17.38
N LEU A 130 33.54 -28.46 -17.03
CA LEU A 130 34.51 -27.54 -17.64
C LEU A 130 35.90 -27.52 -16.98
N ASP A 131 36.13 -28.28 -15.89
CA ASP A 131 37.38 -28.23 -15.12
C ASP A 131 38.41 -29.31 -15.51
N ARG A 132 38.10 -30.16 -16.51
CA ARG A 132 38.97 -31.30 -16.89
C ARG A 132 39.87 -31.05 -18.10
N THR A 133 39.74 -29.93 -18.81
CA THR A 133 40.40 -29.74 -20.13
C THR A 133 41.59 -28.78 -20.13
N LYS A 134 42.15 -28.41 -18.97
CA LYS A 134 43.44 -27.71 -18.90
C LYS A 134 44.44 -28.52 -18.07
N ARG A 135 45.13 -29.46 -18.72
CA ARG A 135 46.39 -30.01 -18.23
C ARG A 135 47.39 -30.10 -19.37
#